data_AF-A0A5B1R490-F1
#
_entry.id   AF-A0A5B1R490-F1
#
_cell.length_a   1.000
_cell.length_b   1.000
_cell.length_c   1.000
_cell.angle_alpha   90.00
_cell.angle_beta   90.00
_cell.angle_gamma   90.00
#
_symmetry.space_group_name_H-M   'P 1'
#
loop_
_entity.id
_entity.type
_entity.pdbx_description
1 polymer ?
#
loop_
_entity_poly.entity_id
_entity_poly.type
_entity_poly.pdbx_seq_one_letter_code
_entity_poly.pdbx_strand_id
1 'polypeptide(L)'
;MSLTGKCHFRRAKLLSSLGRYEEARDAYEKFRVLWDQRALPLSAEQQQVLTDIEAAPKGRSAARARRTTAGSSSSRSSANFPHPAYAPPTADLTALFTAHFDSPDGHAPRSDPLTAPLVLPVNVRAPRFPNPDISTTPWSARLALSEASLEPLGTHVRRAFERLAAVGGAATSGMSAADTRAVRLQAVCLKRDGVIIVMMHKARLRVVLPATTLRELWARMRDPQPGLLEDLGTGPRDRVFEVDGVGLFTGWSVALLVVHRDNVQEL
;
A
#
# COMPACT_ATOMS: atom_id res chain seq x y z
N MET A 1 -17.19 -28.38 8.30
CA MET A 1 -17.83 -27.60 9.40
C MET A 1 -16.89 -27.13 10.53
N SER A 2 -15.65 -27.64 10.69
CA SER A 2 -14.70 -27.13 11.71
C SER A 2 -14.22 -25.70 11.45
N LEU A 3 -14.31 -25.26 10.19
CA LEU A 3 -13.96 -23.92 9.75
C LEU A 3 -14.85 -22.86 10.40
N THR A 4 -16.17 -23.13 10.53
CA THR A 4 -17.17 -22.18 11.03
C THR A 4 -16.93 -21.78 12.48
N GLY A 5 -16.61 -22.73 13.37
CA GLY A 5 -16.28 -22.43 14.77
C GLY A 5 -15.01 -21.58 14.90
N LYS A 6 -13.94 -21.96 14.19
CA LYS A 6 -12.69 -21.17 14.17
C LYS A 6 -12.89 -19.75 13.63
N CYS A 7 -13.78 -19.58 12.63
CA CYS A 7 -14.14 -18.26 12.12
C CYS A 7 -14.84 -17.39 13.18
N HIS A 8 -15.79 -17.95 13.94
CA HIS A 8 -16.46 -17.24 15.03
C HIS A 8 -15.47 -16.84 16.14
N PHE A 9 -14.54 -17.72 16.50
CA PHE A 9 -13.48 -17.39 17.47
C PHE A 9 -12.58 -16.23 16.99
N ARG A 10 -12.09 -16.30 15.74
CA ARG A 10 -11.27 -15.22 15.16
C ARG A 10 -12.02 -13.88 15.12
N ARG A 11 -13.32 -13.93 14.79
CA ARG A 11 -14.19 -12.75 14.80
C ARG A 11 -14.34 -12.18 16.21
N ALA A 12 -14.59 -13.02 17.22
CA ALA A 12 -14.68 -12.59 18.61
C ALA A 12 -13.40 -11.91 19.09
N LYS A 13 -12.24 -12.52 18.80
CA LYS A 13 -10.92 -11.97 19.13
C LYS A 13 -10.69 -10.60 18.48
N LEU A 14 -11.03 -10.46 17.20
CA LEU A 14 -10.90 -9.20 16.48
C LEU A 14 -11.82 -8.11 17.04
N LEU A 15 -13.10 -8.43 17.29
CA LEU A 15 -14.05 -7.47 17.85
C LEU A 15 -13.67 -7.02 19.27
N SER A 16 -13.16 -7.94 20.09
CA SER A 16 -12.62 -7.62 21.42
C SER A 16 -11.45 -6.63 21.32
N SER A 17 -10.51 -6.87 20.40
CA SER A 17 -9.36 -5.96 20.18
C SER A 17 -9.76 -4.56 19.68
N LEU A 18 -10.94 -4.43 19.07
CA LEU A 18 -11.51 -3.15 18.62
C LEU A 18 -12.41 -2.49 19.69
N GLY A 19 -12.51 -3.07 20.88
CA GLY A 19 -13.35 -2.55 21.97
C GLY A 19 -14.85 -2.75 21.76
N ARG A 20 -15.26 -3.59 20.79
CA ARG A 20 -16.67 -3.92 20.51
C ARG A 20 -17.10 -5.15 21.30
N TYR A 21 -17.13 -5.04 22.62
CA TYR A 21 -17.24 -6.20 23.52
C TYR A 21 -18.58 -6.94 23.45
N GLU A 22 -19.70 -6.26 23.22
CA GLU A 22 -21.00 -6.92 23.08
C GLU A 22 -21.03 -7.84 21.84
N GLU A 23 -20.59 -7.34 20.69
CA GLU A 23 -20.51 -8.15 19.47
C GLU A 23 -19.42 -9.24 19.55
N ALA A 24 -18.34 -8.96 20.29
CA ALA A 24 -17.31 -9.94 20.56
C ALA A 24 -17.88 -11.11 21.39
N ARG A 25 -18.71 -10.81 22.40
CA ARG A 25 -19.42 -11.78 23.22
C ARG A 25 -20.35 -12.65 22.38
N ASP A 26 -21.19 -12.04 21.54
CA ASP A 26 -22.10 -12.79 20.66
C ASP A 26 -21.35 -13.73 19.71
N ALA A 27 -20.23 -13.27 19.15
CA ALA A 27 -19.38 -14.09 18.29
C ALA A 27 -18.70 -15.22 19.07
N TYR A 28 -18.28 -14.96 20.31
CA TYR A 28 -17.66 -15.95 21.18
C TYR A 28 -18.66 -17.03 21.63
N GLU A 29 -19.90 -16.66 21.96
CA GLU A 29 -20.96 -17.61 22.33
C GLU A 29 -21.30 -18.55 21.16
N LYS A 30 -21.40 -18.02 19.92
CA LYS A 30 -21.57 -18.84 18.71
C LYS A 30 -20.40 -19.82 18.51
N PHE A 31 -19.18 -19.38 18.78
CA PHE A 31 -18.02 -20.27 18.79
C PHE A 31 -18.17 -21.37 19.86
N ARG A 32 -18.53 -21.01 21.10
CA ARG A 32 -18.65 -21.93 22.23
C ARG A 32 -19.68 -23.03 21.94
N VAL A 33 -20.87 -22.67 21.46
CA VAL A 33 -21.92 -23.64 21.08
C VAL A 33 -21.39 -24.65 20.05
N LEU A 34 -20.69 -24.19 19.01
CA LEU A 34 -20.13 -25.07 17.97
C LEU A 34 -18.95 -25.91 18.46
N TRP A 35 -18.25 -25.47 19.50
CA TRP A 35 -17.11 -26.16 20.10
C TRP A 35 -17.56 -27.23 21.11
N ASP A 36 -18.56 -26.91 21.93
CA ASP A 36 -19.19 -27.80 22.89
C ASP A 36 -19.88 -28.98 22.17
N GLN A 37 -20.55 -28.72 21.04
CA GLN A 37 -21.11 -29.78 20.17
C GLN A 37 -20.08 -30.82 19.71
N ARG A 38 -18.79 -30.49 19.76
CA ARG A 38 -17.69 -31.35 19.34
C ARG A 38 -16.98 -32.01 20.52
N ALA A 39 -17.42 -31.74 21.75
CA ALA A 39 -16.75 -32.16 22.98
C ALA A 39 -15.24 -31.83 22.99
N LEU A 40 -14.85 -30.71 22.37
CA LEU A 40 -13.45 -30.28 22.34
C LEU A 40 -13.17 -29.39 23.54
N PRO A 41 -12.07 -29.62 24.28
CA PRO A 41 -11.67 -28.72 25.33
C PRO A 41 -11.30 -27.35 24.75
N LEU A 42 -11.60 -26.29 25.50
CA LEU A 42 -11.15 -24.95 25.17
C LEU A 42 -9.66 -24.82 25.47
N SER A 43 -8.91 -24.20 24.57
CA SER A 43 -7.52 -23.85 24.83
C SER A 43 -7.42 -22.67 25.82
N ALA A 44 -6.25 -22.52 26.46
CA ALA A 44 -5.96 -21.38 27.33
C ALA A 44 -6.17 -20.03 26.62
N GLU A 45 -5.82 -19.95 25.33
CA GLU A 45 -6.05 -18.75 24.52
C GLU A 45 -7.55 -18.43 24.35
N GLN A 46 -8.38 -19.46 24.16
CA GLN A 46 -9.81 -19.28 24.01
C GLN A 46 -10.44 -18.77 25.31
N GLN A 47 -10.08 -19.39 26.43
CA GLN A 47 -10.51 -18.96 27.76
C GLN A 47 -10.08 -17.52 28.08
N GLN A 48 -8.84 -17.15 27.73
CA GLN A 48 -8.34 -15.78 27.93
C GLN A 48 -9.18 -14.74 27.19
N VAL A 49 -9.55 -15.00 25.92
CA VAL A 49 -10.38 -14.07 25.14
C VAL A 49 -11.74 -13.84 25.80
N LEU A 50 -12.34 -14.86 26.41
CA LEU A 50 -13.59 -14.68 27.17
C LEU A 50 -13.36 -13.84 28.42
N THR A 51 -12.29 -14.11 29.18
CA THR A 51 -11.91 -13.29 30.33
C THR A 51 -11.71 -11.83 29.95
N ASP A 52 -11.05 -11.55 28.82
CA ASP A 52 -10.82 -10.18 28.33
C ASP A 52 -12.13 -9.49 27.93
N ILE A 53 -13.06 -10.21 27.29
CA ILE A 53 -14.39 -9.71 26.93
C ILE A 53 -15.22 -9.40 28.18
N GLU A 54 -15.14 -10.26 29.21
CA GLU A 54 -15.91 -10.11 30.46
C GLU A 54 -15.31 -9.09 31.44
N ALA A 55 -13.98 -8.92 31.43
CA ALA A 55 -13.27 -7.93 32.23
C ALA A 55 -13.46 -6.50 31.72
N ALA A 56 -13.99 -6.33 30.50
CA ALA A 56 -14.35 -5.02 29.98
C ALA A 56 -15.40 -4.35 30.91
N PRO A 57 -15.18 -3.10 31.34
CA PRO A 57 -16.05 -2.46 32.32
C PRO A 57 -17.48 -2.34 31.79
N LYS A 58 -18.44 -2.95 32.50
CA LYS A 58 -19.90 -2.99 32.22
C LYS A 58 -20.61 -1.62 32.23
N GLY A 59 -19.91 -0.50 32.02
CA GLY A 59 -20.44 0.83 32.34
C GLY A 59 -19.94 1.99 31.50
N ARG A 60 -19.43 1.77 30.28
CA ARG A 60 -19.15 2.88 29.35
C ARG A 60 -19.74 2.64 27.97
N SER A 61 -21.07 2.49 27.98
CA SER A 61 -21.90 2.64 26.79
C SER A 61 -21.73 4.05 26.19
N ALA A 62 -21.53 4.08 24.87
CA ALA A 62 -21.74 5.17 23.92
C ALA A 62 -20.86 6.44 23.90
N ALA A 63 -20.16 6.86 24.96
CA ALA A 63 -19.55 8.21 24.97
C ALA A 63 -18.08 8.34 24.51
N ARG A 64 -17.33 7.25 24.28
CA ARG A 64 -15.89 7.29 23.92
C ARG A 64 -15.59 6.86 22.49
N ALA A 65 -16.54 7.03 21.58
CA ALA A 65 -16.31 6.97 20.13
C ALA A 65 -15.66 8.27 19.58
N ARG A 66 -15.39 9.26 20.42
CA ARG A 66 -14.63 10.48 20.09
C ARG A 66 -13.71 10.81 21.26
N ARG A 67 -12.41 10.98 20.99
CA ARG A 67 -11.30 11.29 21.92
C ARG A 67 -10.68 10.10 22.68
N THR A 68 -9.69 9.49 22.03
CA THR A 68 -8.34 9.37 22.59
C THR A 68 -7.33 9.60 21.49
N THR A 69 -7.06 10.88 21.22
CA THR A 69 -5.73 11.35 20.83
C THR A 69 -4.87 11.46 22.10
N ALA A 70 -3.58 11.14 21.93
CA ALA A 70 -2.43 11.55 22.74
C ALA A 70 -2.30 11.06 24.21
N GLY A 71 -1.29 10.20 24.42
CA GLY A 71 -0.32 10.35 25.51
C GLY A 71 -0.62 9.67 26.86
N SER A 72 0.08 8.57 27.13
CA SER A 72 0.93 8.36 28.32
C SER A 72 0.94 6.89 28.80
N SER A 73 2.17 6.39 29.00
CA SER A 73 2.57 5.23 29.80
C SER A 73 2.47 3.81 29.21
N SER A 74 3.61 3.41 28.65
CA SER A 74 4.34 2.15 28.89
C SER A 74 3.67 0.79 28.67
N SER A 75 4.04 0.26 27.50
CA SER A 75 4.68 -1.06 27.33
C SER A 75 3.78 -2.26 26.97
N ARG A 76 3.97 -2.62 25.69
CA ARG A 76 4.00 -3.95 25.07
C ARG A 76 2.79 -4.34 24.22
N SER A 77 3.09 -4.41 22.91
CA SER A 77 2.42 -5.22 21.88
C SER A 77 1.29 -4.57 21.08
N SER A 78 1.63 -3.56 20.28
CA SER A 78 0.92 -3.23 19.02
C SER A 78 1.72 -3.73 17.79
N ALA A 79 2.25 -4.94 17.87
CA ALA A 79 3.31 -5.44 16.98
C ALA A 79 2.89 -5.88 15.56
N ASN A 80 1.62 -5.73 15.14
CA ASN A 80 1.15 -6.35 13.89
C ASN A 80 0.55 -5.40 12.85
N PHE A 81 0.74 -4.09 12.98
CA PHE A 81 0.58 -3.19 11.83
C PHE A 81 1.97 -2.91 11.25
N PRO A 82 2.22 -3.18 9.95
CA PRO A 82 3.53 -2.97 9.37
C PRO A 82 3.85 -1.48 9.33
N HIS A 83 4.53 -1.00 10.36
CA HIS A 83 5.28 0.24 10.29
C HIS A 83 6.60 -0.05 9.58
N PRO A 84 7.02 0.76 8.60
CA PRO A 84 8.36 0.62 8.03
C PRO A 84 9.38 0.77 9.15
N ALA A 85 10.38 -0.12 9.20
CA ALA A 85 11.39 -0.21 10.26
C ALA A 85 12.23 1.06 10.49
N TYR A 86 12.02 2.10 9.67
CA TYR A 86 12.72 3.39 9.71
C TYR A 86 11.80 4.59 9.94
N ALA A 87 10.52 4.40 10.28
CA ALA A 87 9.67 5.54 10.63
C ALA A 87 10.11 6.09 12.00
N PRO A 88 10.56 7.36 12.09
CA PRO A 88 10.91 7.93 13.38
C PRO A 88 9.67 7.94 14.31
N PRO A 89 9.86 7.76 15.63
CA PRO A 89 8.75 7.65 16.61
C PRO A 89 7.88 8.91 16.73
N THR A 90 8.26 9.99 16.05
CA THR A 90 7.56 11.27 15.91
C THR A 90 7.40 11.65 14.44
N ALA A 91 7.10 10.70 13.56
CA ALA A 91 6.66 11.04 12.21
C ALA A 91 5.37 11.86 12.30
N ASP A 92 5.47 13.15 11.98
CA ASP A 92 4.31 14.01 11.83
C ASP A 92 3.34 13.34 10.85
N LEU A 93 2.19 12.89 11.37
CA LEU A 93 1.18 12.20 10.58
C LEU A 93 0.60 13.12 9.50
N THR A 94 0.74 14.45 9.66
CA THR A 94 0.36 15.42 8.62
C THR A 94 1.39 15.50 7.47
N ALA A 95 2.64 15.06 7.71
CA ALA A 95 3.66 14.89 6.68
C ALA A 95 3.53 13.55 5.93
N LEU A 96 2.73 12.59 6.45
CA LEU A 96 2.41 11.36 5.74
C LEU A 96 1.32 11.65 4.70
N PHE A 97 1.74 11.76 3.44
CA PHE A 97 0.83 11.80 2.29
C PHE A 97 -0.13 10.61 2.36
N THR A 98 -1.37 10.86 2.75
CA THR A 98 -2.39 9.81 2.85
C THR A 98 -3.09 9.71 1.50
N ALA A 99 -3.74 8.60 1.17
CA ALA A 99 -4.66 8.61 0.03
C ALA A 99 -5.79 9.61 0.32
N HIS A 100 -6.11 10.46 -0.66
CA HIS A 100 -7.16 11.48 -0.54
C HIS A 100 -8.25 11.20 -1.57
N PHE A 101 -9.42 11.81 -1.42
CA PHE A 101 -10.46 11.75 -2.46
C PHE A 101 -10.23 12.86 -3.49
N ASP A 102 -10.67 12.63 -4.72
CA ASP A 102 -10.61 13.63 -5.80
C ASP A 102 -11.73 14.68 -5.68
N SER A 103 -11.99 15.12 -4.46
CA SER A 103 -12.95 16.17 -4.14
C SER A 103 -12.21 17.47 -3.80
N PRO A 104 -12.86 18.64 -3.93
CA PRO A 104 -12.24 19.93 -3.61
C PRO A 104 -11.74 20.03 -2.16
N ASP A 105 -12.38 19.31 -1.24
CA ASP A 105 -12.06 19.27 0.19
C ASP A 105 -11.23 18.04 0.60
N GLY A 106 -10.88 17.16 -0.35
CA GLY A 106 -10.13 15.92 -0.10
C GLY A 106 -10.89 14.86 0.70
N HIS A 107 -12.18 15.08 0.97
CA HIS A 107 -13.06 14.17 1.70
C HIS A 107 -13.96 13.37 0.75
N ALA A 108 -14.41 12.21 1.21
CA ALA A 108 -15.44 11.50 0.45
C ALA A 108 -16.66 12.44 0.29
N PRO A 109 -17.25 12.54 -0.91
CA PRO A 109 -18.50 13.26 -1.09
C PRO A 109 -19.54 12.74 -0.08
N ARG A 110 -20.51 13.58 0.29
CA ARG A 110 -21.56 13.20 1.26
C ARG A 110 -22.41 11.99 0.81
N SER A 111 -22.31 11.60 -0.47
CA SER A 111 -22.85 10.38 -1.06
C SER A 111 -21.94 9.16 -0.82
N ASP A 112 -22.26 8.02 -1.44
CA ASP A 112 -21.57 6.75 -1.24
C ASP A 112 -20.03 6.86 -1.39
N PRO A 113 -19.26 6.70 -0.30
CA PRO A 113 -17.80 6.79 -0.32
C PRO A 113 -17.14 5.69 -1.17
N LEU A 114 -17.87 4.62 -1.50
CA LEU A 114 -17.38 3.54 -2.38
C LEU A 114 -17.32 3.96 -3.86
N THR A 115 -17.99 5.06 -4.22
CA THR A 115 -18.07 5.54 -5.61
C THR A 115 -17.11 6.70 -5.89
N ALA A 116 -16.52 7.28 -4.86
CA ALA A 116 -15.65 8.45 -4.97
C ALA A 116 -14.27 8.07 -5.49
N PRO A 117 -13.74 8.75 -6.53
CA PRO A 117 -12.41 8.47 -7.05
C PRO A 117 -11.32 8.77 -6.01
N LEU A 118 -10.35 7.86 -5.92
CA LEU A 118 -9.20 8.01 -5.02
C LEU A 118 -8.04 8.70 -5.73
N VAL A 119 -7.36 9.58 -5.01
CA VAL A 119 -6.04 10.12 -5.37
C VAL A 119 -4.99 9.28 -4.68
N LEU A 120 -4.25 8.51 -5.48
CA LEU A 120 -3.24 7.59 -5.02
C LEU A 120 -1.84 8.19 -5.19
N PRO A 121 -0.98 8.05 -4.17
CA PRO A 121 0.42 8.39 -4.29
C PRO A 121 1.14 7.31 -5.09
N VAL A 122 1.80 7.73 -6.17
CA VAL A 122 2.58 6.89 -7.07
C VAL A 122 4.04 7.32 -6.99
N ASN A 123 4.90 6.40 -6.55
CA ASN A 123 6.34 6.59 -6.50
C ASN A 123 6.96 6.07 -7.81
N VAL A 124 7.44 6.96 -8.65
CA VAL A 124 8.22 6.64 -9.84
C VAL A 124 9.69 6.55 -9.43
N ARG A 125 10.36 5.45 -9.76
CA ARG A 125 11.78 5.22 -9.42
C ARG A 125 12.53 4.81 -10.66
N ALA A 126 13.76 5.29 -10.80
CA ALA A 126 14.67 4.86 -11.85
C ALA A 126 15.92 4.26 -11.20
N PRO A 127 15.96 2.93 -10.96
CA PRO A 127 17.01 2.28 -10.15
C PRO A 127 18.44 2.52 -10.63
N ARG A 128 18.61 2.70 -11.95
CA ARG A 128 19.91 2.91 -12.61
C ARG A 128 20.18 4.37 -12.95
N PHE A 129 19.30 5.27 -12.53
CA PHE A 129 19.46 6.69 -12.76
C PHE A 129 19.94 7.33 -11.45
N PRO A 130 21.11 7.97 -11.43
CA PRO A 130 21.62 8.60 -10.22
C PRO A 130 20.68 9.74 -9.78
N ASN A 131 20.36 9.80 -8.49
CA ASN A 131 19.64 10.93 -7.96
C ASN A 131 20.57 12.16 -7.93
N PRO A 132 20.24 13.23 -8.66
CA PRO A 132 21.13 14.40 -8.72
C PRO A 132 21.17 15.14 -7.38
N ASP A 133 20.12 15.02 -6.54
CA ASP A 133 20.08 15.62 -5.20
C ASP A 133 20.93 14.84 -4.17
N ILE A 134 21.03 13.51 -4.33
CA ILE A 134 21.66 12.60 -3.37
C ILE A 134 22.37 11.49 -4.13
N SER A 135 23.67 11.64 -4.39
CA SER A 135 24.47 10.75 -5.24
C SER A 135 24.45 9.27 -4.85
N THR A 136 24.13 8.96 -3.59
CA THR A 136 24.10 7.58 -3.05
C THR A 136 22.79 6.85 -3.30
N THR A 137 21.76 7.52 -3.83
CA THR A 137 20.44 6.91 -4.03
C THR A 137 20.01 6.96 -5.49
N PRO A 138 19.23 5.97 -5.97
CA PRO A 138 18.56 6.07 -7.25
C PRO A 138 17.51 7.19 -7.24
N TRP A 139 17.31 7.82 -8.39
CA TRP A 139 16.29 8.87 -8.51
C TRP A 139 14.89 8.32 -8.26
N SER A 140 14.10 9.15 -7.58
CA SER A 140 12.69 8.90 -7.40
C SER A 140 11.88 10.19 -7.43
N ALA A 141 10.66 10.11 -7.93
CA ALA A 141 9.67 11.16 -7.87
C ALA A 141 8.37 10.61 -7.32
N ARG A 142 7.65 11.44 -6.57
CA ARG A 142 6.31 11.14 -6.10
C ARG A 142 5.29 11.94 -6.89
N LEU A 143 4.26 11.25 -7.37
CA LEU A 143 3.12 11.80 -8.09
C LEU A 143 1.84 11.52 -7.29
N ALA A 144 0.90 12.45 -7.28
CA ALA A 144 -0.45 12.23 -6.78
C ALA A 144 -1.37 12.08 -8.00
N LEU A 145 -1.91 10.88 -8.21
CA LEU A 145 -2.70 10.56 -9.41
C LEU A 145 -4.12 10.19 -9.00
N SER A 146 -5.12 10.84 -9.60
CA SER A 146 -6.53 10.48 -9.41
C SER A 146 -6.89 9.23 -10.21
N GLU A 147 -7.70 8.35 -9.62
CA GLU A 147 -8.36 7.22 -10.29
C GLU A 147 -9.30 7.70 -11.39
N ALA A 148 -9.86 8.91 -11.29
CA ALA A 148 -10.66 9.50 -12.35
C ALA A 148 -9.82 10.06 -13.52
N SER A 149 -8.49 10.13 -13.38
CA SER A 149 -7.62 10.62 -14.44
C SER A 149 -7.71 9.72 -15.67
N LEU A 150 -8.08 10.32 -16.80
CA LEU A 150 -8.03 9.69 -18.12
C LEU A 150 -6.62 9.75 -18.73
N GLU A 151 -5.70 10.46 -18.08
CA GLU A 151 -4.34 10.60 -18.60
C GLU A 151 -3.55 9.30 -18.39
N PRO A 152 -2.87 8.77 -19.43
CA PRO A 152 -2.06 7.58 -19.30
C PRO A 152 -0.89 7.74 -18.33
N LEU A 153 -0.54 6.66 -17.64
CA LEU A 153 0.62 6.62 -16.73
C LEU A 153 1.91 7.04 -17.44
N GLY A 154 2.08 6.66 -18.70
CA GLY A 154 3.23 7.06 -19.50
C GLY A 154 3.36 8.57 -19.70
N THR A 155 2.26 9.33 -19.71
CA THR A 155 2.33 10.79 -19.82
C THR A 155 2.77 11.41 -18.49
N HIS A 156 2.26 10.92 -17.36
CA HIS A 156 2.71 11.33 -16.03
C HIS A 156 4.19 11.04 -15.79
N VAL A 157 4.66 9.84 -16.15
CA VAL A 157 6.07 9.44 -16.04
C VAL A 157 6.95 10.32 -16.94
N ARG A 158 6.55 10.55 -18.20
CA ARG A 158 7.29 11.44 -19.12
C ARG A 158 7.41 12.86 -18.60
N ARG A 159 6.34 13.42 -18.02
CA ARG A 159 6.37 14.74 -17.40
C ARG A 159 7.33 14.78 -16.20
N ALA A 160 7.44 13.70 -15.44
CA ALA A 160 8.40 13.63 -14.32
C ALA A 160 9.86 13.72 -14.81
N PHE A 161 10.22 12.95 -15.85
CA PHE A 161 11.55 13.03 -16.46
C PHE A 161 11.80 14.32 -17.24
N GLU A 162 10.77 14.91 -17.84
CA GLU A 162 10.86 16.22 -18.50
C GLU A 162 11.16 17.33 -17.50
N ARG A 163 10.49 17.35 -16.35
CA ARG A 163 10.83 18.28 -15.27
C ARG A 163 12.26 18.06 -14.79
N LEU A 164 12.69 16.82 -14.64
CA LEU A 164 14.07 16.51 -14.25
C LEU A 164 15.09 17.03 -15.29
N ALA A 165 14.82 16.83 -16.58
CA ALA A 165 15.67 17.32 -17.65
C ALA A 165 15.71 18.86 -17.74
N ALA A 166 14.59 19.53 -17.43
CA ALA A 166 14.46 20.98 -17.45
C ALA A 166 15.04 21.67 -16.21
N VAL A 167 14.87 21.07 -15.01
CA VAL A 167 15.23 21.65 -13.70
C VAL A 167 16.71 21.39 -13.34
N GLY A 168 17.55 21.02 -14.31
CA GLY A 168 18.98 20.75 -14.11
C GLY A 168 19.86 21.94 -13.71
N GLY A 169 19.35 22.88 -12.90
CA GLY A 169 20.10 23.88 -12.15
C GLY A 169 19.91 23.75 -10.63
N ALA A 170 18.71 23.39 -10.14
CA ALA A 170 18.49 23.19 -8.70
C ALA A 170 18.85 21.76 -8.26
N ALA A 171 18.40 20.76 -9.03
CA ALA A 171 18.59 19.35 -8.66
C ALA A 171 20.04 18.88 -8.88
N THR A 172 20.80 19.54 -9.75
CA THR A 172 22.19 19.20 -10.08
C THR A 172 23.18 20.20 -9.46
N SER A 173 22.75 20.95 -8.45
CA SER A 173 23.61 21.92 -7.77
C SER A 173 24.82 21.22 -7.14
N GLY A 174 26.02 21.63 -7.51
CA GLY A 174 27.27 21.00 -7.06
C GLY A 174 27.80 19.86 -7.94
N MET A 175 27.08 19.46 -8.99
CA MET A 175 27.59 18.52 -9.98
C MET A 175 28.52 19.21 -11.00
N SER A 176 29.45 18.45 -11.60
CA SER A 176 30.24 18.98 -12.72
C SER A 176 29.35 19.22 -13.94
N ALA A 177 29.80 20.06 -14.87
CA ALA A 177 29.08 20.31 -16.11
C ALA A 177 28.92 19.03 -16.97
N ALA A 178 29.92 18.13 -16.91
CA ALA A 178 29.89 16.84 -17.59
C ALA A 178 28.82 15.92 -16.99
N ASP A 179 28.76 15.83 -15.66
CA ASP A 179 27.78 14.98 -14.96
C ASP A 179 26.36 15.52 -15.14
N THR A 180 26.19 16.84 -15.07
CA THR A 180 24.89 17.50 -15.33
C THR A 180 24.40 17.17 -16.74
N ARG A 181 25.30 17.20 -17.75
CA ARG A 181 24.96 16.82 -19.12
C ARG A 181 24.59 15.33 -19.22
N ALA A 182 25.33 14.45 -18.56
CA ALA A 182 25.05 13.01 -18.56
C ALA A 182 23.67 12.70 -17.95
N VAL A 183 23.35 13.29 -16.79
CA VAL A 183 22.04 13.17 -16.13
C VAL A 183 20.90 13.63 -17.05
N ARG A 184 21.05 14.80 -17.69
CA ARG A 184 20.05 15.31 -18.63
C ARG A 184 19.83 14.37 -19.82
N LEU A 185 20.91 13.88 -20.42
CA LEU A 185 20.83 12.94 -21.55
C LEU A 185 20.11 11.65 -21.15
N GLN A 186 20.48 11.08 -19.99
CA GLN A 186 19.85 9.86 -19.51
C GLN A 186 18.37 10.07 -19.16
N ALA A 187 17.97 11.26 -18.66
CA ALA A 187 16.58 11.60 -18.39
C ALA A 187 15.77 11.70 -19.69
N VAL A 188 16.36 12.25 -20.75
CA VAL A 188 15.77 12.30 -22.10
C VAL A 188 15.60 10.88 -22.67
N CYS A 189 16.60 10.00 -22.49
CA CYS A 189 16.50 8.59 -22.88
C CYS A 189 15.37 7.88 -22.14
N LEU A 190 15.26 8.01 -20.81
CA LEU A 190 14.17 7.41 -20.03
C LEU A 190 12.79 7.99 -20.37
N LYS A 191 12.71 9.27 -20.74
CA LYS A 191 11.48 9.89 -21.24
C LYS A 191 11.01 9.24 -22.55
N ARG A 192 11.94 8.89 -23.44
CA ARG A 192 11.64 8.37 -24.78
C ARG A 192 11.46 6.86 -24.81
N ASP A 193 12.41 6.15 -24.20
CA ASP A 193 12.60 4.71 -24.33
C ASP A 193 12.51 3.98 -22.98
N GLY A 194 11.96 4.65 -21.96
CA GLY A 194 11.70 4.07 -20.64
C GLY A 194 10.55 3.07 -20.66
N VAL A 195 10.81 1.88 -20.13
CA VAL A 195 9.82 0.84 -19.88
C VAL A 195 9.30 1.00 -18.46
N ILE A 196 7.98 1.08 -18.31
CA ILE A 196 7.31 1.20 -17.01
C ILE A 196 7.06 -0.19 -16.48
N ILE A 197 7.50 -0.45 -15.26
CA ILE A 197 7.38 -1.73 -14.58
C ILE A 197 6.68 -1.48 -13.26
N VAL A 198 5.70 -2.32 -12.93
CA VAL A 198 5.04 -2.29 -11.63
C VAL A 198 5.48 -3.49 -10.81
N MET A 199 5.69 -3.27 -9.52
CA MET A 199 5.97 -4.35 -8.57
C MET A 199 4.64 -4.94 -8.07
N MET A 200 4.49 -6.24 -8.24
CA MET A 200 3.35 -7.02 -7.76
C MET A 200 3.61 -7.55 -6.35
N HIS A 201 2.58 -8.11 -5.75
CA HIS A 201 2.69 -8.93 -4.55
C HIS A 201 3.76 -10.04 -4.76
N LYS A 202 4.49 -10.40 -3.70
CA LYS A 202 5.68 -11.29 -3.76
C LYS A 202 6.81 -10.81 -4.68
N ALA A 203 6.96 -9.50 -4.87
CA ALA A 203 8.08 -8.88 -5.58
C ALA A 203 8.23 -9.28 -7.06
N ARG A 204 7.17 -9.77 -7.71
CA ARG A 204 7.17 -10.00 -9.15
C ARG A 204 7.12 -8.68 -9.90
N LEU A 205 7.77 -8.62 -11.06
CA LEU A 205 7.85 -7.43 -11.89
C LEU A 205 7.02 -7.61 -13.15
N ARG A 206 6.17 -6.63 -13.46
CA ARG A 206 5.28 -6.65 -14.62
C ARG A 206 5.48 -5.41 -15.47
N VAL A 207 5.59 -5.57 -16.78
CA VAL A 207 5.62 -4.43 -17.70
C VAL A 207 4.22 -3.83 -17.82
N VAL A 208 4.13 -2.52 -17.63
CA VAL A 208 2.91 -1.71 -17.80
C VAL A 208 3.02 -0.93 -19.11
N LEU A 209 1.99 -1.06 -19.95
CA LEU A 209 1.93 -0.29 -21.20
C LEU A 209 1.84 1.21 -20.88
N PRO A 210 2.58 2.09 -21.58
CA PRO A 210 2.53 3.53 -21.34
C PRO A 210 1.13 4.14 -21.51
N ALA A 211 0.26 3.50 -22.29
CA ALA A 211 -1.13 3.90 -22.53
C ALA A 211 -2.07 3.54 -21.35
N THR A 212 -1.65 2.68 -20.43
CA THR A 212 -2.49 2.25 -19.29
C THR A 212 -2.78 3.43 -18.36
N THR A 213 -4.04 3.61 -18.00
CA THR A 213 -4.49 4.61 -17.02
C THR A 213 -4.34 4.08 -15.58
N LEU A 214 -4.37 4.97 -14.58
CA LEU A 214 -4.36 4.53 -13.19
C LEU A 214 -5.60 3.68 -12.86
N ARG A 215 -6.77 4.05 -13.40
CA ARG A 215 -8.01 3.30 -13.24
C ARG A 215 -7.90 1.88 -13.77
N GLU A 216 -7.34 1.71 -14.97
CA GLU A 216 -7.11 0.40 -15.55
C GLU A 216 -6.12 -0.42 -14.73
N LEU A 217 -5.00 0.19 -14.29
CA LEU A 217 -4.05 -0.46 -13.42
C LEU A 217 -4.72 -0.93 -12.11
N TRP A 218 -5.57 -0.07 -11.52
CA TRP A 218 -6.30 -0.36 -10.29
C TRP A 218 -7.38 -1.42 -10.44
N ALA A 219 -8.15 -1.36 -11.53
CA ALA A 219 -9.14 -2.38 -11.88
C ALA A 219 -8.47 -3.76 -12.01
N ARG A 220 -7.28 -3.81 -12.62
CA ARG A 220 -6.45 -5.01 -12.70
C ARG A 220 -5.90 -5.48 -11.36
N MET A 221 -5.84 -4.62 -10.34
CA MET A 221 -5.52 -5.06 -8.98
C MET A 221 -6.70 -5.74 -8.29
N ARG A 222 -7.92 -5.24 -8.53
CA ARG A 222 -9.15 -5.77 -7.92
C ARG A 222 -9.53 -7.12 -8.51
N ASP A 223 -9.31 -7.29 -9.82
CA ASP A 223 -9.52 -8.54 -10.53
C ASP A 223 -8.31 -8.87 -11.43
N PRO A 224 -7.31 -9.61 -10.90
CA PRO A 224 -6.09 -9.89 -11.66
C PRO A 224 -6.35 -10.93 -12.75
N GLN A 225 -6.68 -10.40 -13.92
CA GLN A 225 -6.89 -11.15 -15.15
C GLN A 225 -5.54 -11.72 -15.66
N PRO A 226 -5.47 -13.02 -16.01
CA PRO A 226 -4.27 -13.61 -16.58
C PRO A 226 -3.93 -13.00 -17.96
N GLY A 227 -2.64 -12.76 -18.23
CA GLY A 227 -2.11 -12.49 -19.58
C GLY A 227 -2.06 -11.04 -20.05
N LEU A 228 -2.50 -10.06 -19.25
CA LEU A 228 -2.57 -8.65 -19.68
C LEU A 228 -1.32 -7.80 -19.40
N LEU A 229 -0.44 -8.27 -18.53
CA LEU A 229 0.85 -7.64 -18.24
C LEU A 229 1.96 -8.67 -18.47
N GLU A 230 2.96 -8.29 -19.26
CA GLU A 230 4.12 -9.14 -19.53
C GLU A 230 4.86 -9.42 -18.21
N ASP A 231 5.08 -10.71 -17.91
CA ASP A 231 5.87 -11.15 -16.76
C ASP A 231 7.35 -10.99 -17.08
N LEU A 232 8.09 -10.25 -16.26
CA LEU A 232 9.54 -10.23 -16.34
C LEU A 232 10.17 -11.35 -15.52
N GLY A 233 9.40 -12.02 -14.66
CA GLY A 233 9.89 -13.18 -13.90
C GLY A 233 10.03 -14.42 -14.78
N THR A 234 11.15 -15.15 -14.63
CA THR A 234 11.42 -16.43 -15.30
C THR A 234 10.92 -17.65 -14.50
N GLY A 235 10.51 -17.45 -13.24
CA GLY A 235 10.08 -18.53 -12.34
C GLY A 235 8.60 -18.93 -12.55
N PRO A 236 8.28 -20.23 -12.59
CA PRO A 236 6.90 -20.68 -12.61
C PRO A 236 6.16 -20.23 -11.35
N ARG A 237 4.84 -20.03 -11.45
CA ARG A 237 4.03 -19.73 -10.27
C ARG A 237 4.01 -20.94 -9.34
N ASP A 238 4.14 -20.70 -8.03
CA ASP A 238 3.97 -21.75 -7.00
C ASP A 238 2.59 -22.43 -7.12
N ARG A 239 1.56 -21.68 -7.55
CA ARG A 239 0.19 -22.16 -7.72
C ARG A 239 -0.44 -21.55 -8.97
N VAL A 240 -1.14 -22.39 -9.75
CA VAL A 240 -1.79 -21.99 -11.01
C VAL A 240 -2.87 -20.92 -10.80
N PHE A 241 -3.57 -20.97 -9.67
CA PHE A 241 -4.63 -20.02 -9.29
C PHE A 241 -4.11 -18.83 -8.47
N GLU A 242 -2.80 -18.64 -8.36
CA GLU A 242 -2.28 -17.47 -7.66
C GLU A 242 -2.55 -16.21 -8.48
N VAL A 243 -3.29 -15.31 -7.83
CA VAL A 243 -3.76 -14.04 -8.36
C VAL A 243 -2.77 -12.96 -7.90
N ASP A 244 -1.94 -12.47 -8.83
CA ASP A 244 -0.96 -11.41 -8.54
C ASP A 244 -1.67 -10.04 -8.53
N GLY A 245 -1.84 -9.44 -7.34
CA GLY A 245 -2.21 -8.03 -7.22
C GLY A 245 -0.98 -7.11 -7.28
N VAL A 246 -1.15 -5.85 -7.70
CA VAL A 246 -0.07 -4.85 -7.59
C VAL A 246 0.26 -4.64 -6.10
N GLY A 247 1.55 -4.65 -5.78
CA GLY A 247 2.01 -4.44 -4.42
C GLY A 247 1.94 -2.97 -4.03
N LEU A 248 1.31 -2.67 -2.89
CA LEU A 248 1.43 -1.34 -2.29
C LEU A 248 2.78 -1.23 -1.56
N PHE A 249 3.65 -0.38 -2.09
CA PHE A 249 4.88 0.00 -1.41
C PHE A 249 4.54 0.81 -0.15
N THR A 250 5.19 0.43 0.96
CA THR A 250 4.92 0.93 2.32
C THR A 250 3.46 0.83 2.77
N GLY A 251 2.64 0.00 2.11
CA GLY A 251 1.24 -0.22 2.46
C GLY A 251 0.24 0.83 1.96
N TRP A 252 0.69 1.85 1.22
CA TRP A 252 -0.20 2.97 0.82
C TRP A 252 0.12 3.64 -0.52
N SER A 253 1.20 3.24 -1.20
CA SER A 253 1.61 3.85 -2.46
C SER A 253 1.89 2.82 -3.54
N VAL A 254 1.67 3.16 -4.81
CA VAL A 254 2.08 2.31 -5.93
C VAL A 254 3.52 2.63 -6.29
N ALA A 255 4.36 1.62 -6.46
CA ALA A 255 5.72 1.81 -6.96
C ALA A 255 5.81 1.46 -8.45
N LEU A 256 6.20 2.44 -9.26
CA LEU A 256 6.55 2.27 -10.66
C LEU A 256 8.07 2.35 -10.80
N LEU A 257 8.67 1.32 -11.36
CA LEU A 257 10.05 1.33 -11.78
C LEU A 257 10.10 1.75 -13.25
N VAL A 258 11.06 2.59 -13.61
CA VAL A 258 11.31 3.01 -14.97
C VAL A 258 12.75 2.70 -15.31
N VAL A 259 12.93 1.84 -16.30
CA VAL A 259 14.25 1.42 -16.79
C VAL A 259 14.33 1.65 -18.28
N HIS A 260 15.55 1.87 -18.78
CA HIS A 260 15.78 1.89 -20.22
C HIS A 260 15.43 0.52 -20.82
N ARG A 261 14.84 0.49 -22.02
CA ARG A 261 14.42 -0.74 -22.70
C ARG A 261 15.51 -1.81 -22.76
N ASP A 262 16.75 -1.42 -23.02
CA ASP A 262 17.88 -2.35 -23.14
C ASP A 262 18.27 -3.00 -21.81
N ASN A 263 17.87 -2.41 -20.68
CA ASN A 263 18.23 -2.86 -19.34
C ASN A 263 17.15 -3.72 -18.68
N VAL A 264 16.04 -4.00 -19.38
CA VAL A 264 14.89 -4.72 -18.80
C VAL A 264 15.24 -6.16 -18.41
N GLN A 265 16.13 -6.81 -19.15
CA GLN A 265 16.53 -8.21 -18.89
C GLN A 265 17.44 -8.40 -17.68
N GLU A 266 17.95 -7.31 -17.12
CA GLU A 266 18.89 -7.32 -16.00
C GLU A 266 18.22 -6.97 -14.65
N LEU A 267 16.89 -7.02 -14.60
CA LEU A 267 16.04 -6.81 -13.42
C LEU A 267 15.62 -8.13 -12.80
#